data_AF-A0A4Q4CYV1-F1
#
_entry.id   AF-A0A4Q4CYV1-F1
#
_cell.length_a   1.000
_cell.length_b   1.000
_cell.length_c   1.000
_cell.angle_alpha   90.00
_cell.angle_beta   90.00
_cell.angle_gamma   90.00
#
_symmetry.space_group_name_H-M   'P 1'
#
loop_
_entity.id
_entity.type
_entity.pdbx_description
1 polymer ?
#
loop_
_entity_poly.entity_id
_entity_poly.type
_entity_poly.pdbx_seq_one_letter_code
_entity_poly.pdbx_strand_id
1 'polypeptide(L)'
;MPLLQRLSLLPWRRQLLAAFGLGLLSALALPPVHAIPVLLVAIPGLLLLTAAAPNWRRAAWLGFAWGWGHGLAGVYWVTHAILTDVATFWWLVPLAAPALAIPLALFIIPPVLVARALLPGWARLLGFAAVWVLAELARGILFTGFPWNLLGTVWAFDALPLQAASVIGVHGLSLLTLLLAGLPLLARGTAAWRVWTGATLAMAALAGFGAWRLAAPALSGPPVQLVLVQGNVPQEVKWRPDQRMPIFQRYLELTDKAAHAAAAASPGSRVAVLWPETASPFLLAQDPEAQRMAAAVLPPDGVLLAGSVRAEWAPDGTLQRVFNSLVALDARGEVAGIYDKAHLVPFGEYMPLAGLLPIRLVTGGMDFSAGPGPMALALPGLPPFGALICYEVIFSGAVVPQARPGWLVNITNDGWFGISAGPWQHLAAARLRAVEEGLPLARAAQTGISAVFDSRGRKLASIPLGEMGTAAVALPAADAPTVFARGGLAIPLFGSLALLGFAFWLKRRSVVMDSGIHREGRV
;
A
#
# COMPACT_ATOMS: atom_id res chain seq x y z
N MET A 1 2.12 -3.42 -32.59
CA MET A 1 3.10 -4.50 -32.32
C MET A 1 4.38 -4.44 -33.17
N PRO A 2 4.36 -4.16 -34.49
CA PRO A 2 5.59 -4.14 -35.30
C PRO A 2 6.66 -3.18 -34.78
N LEU A 3 6.26 -2.02 -34.25
CA LEU A 3 7.17 -1.04 -33.65
C LEU A 3 7.88 -1.57 -32.40
N LEU A 4 7.20 -2.32 -31.54
CA LEU A 4 7.81 -2.92 -30.35
C LEU A 4 8.77 -4.07 -30.72
N GLN A 5 8.49 -4.80 -31.80
CA GLN A 5 9.39 -5.82 -32.33
C GLN A 5 10.70 -5.21 -32.87
N ARG A 6 10.69 -3.95 -33.31
CA ARG A 6 11.94 -3.27 -33.69
C ARG A 6 12.86 -3.04 -32.51
N LEU A 7 12.34 -2.99 -31.28
CA LEU A 7 13.17 -2.84 -30.07
C LEU A 7 14.16 -4.00 -29.90
N SER A 8 13.77 -5.23 -30.27
CA SER A 8 14.67 -6.39 -30.20
C SER A 8 15.77 -6.40 -31.27
N LEU A 9 15.64 -5.56 -32.30
CA LEU A 9 16.65 -5.40 -33.35
C LEU A 9 17.71 -4.34 -32.98
N LEU A 10 17.48 -3.58 -31.91
CA LEU A 10 18.41 -2.56 -31.46
C LEU A 10 19.71 -3.19 -30.93
N PRO A 11 20.84 -2.48 -30.96
CA PRO A 11 22.05 -2.87 -30.25
C PRO A 11 21.79 -3.05 -28.75
N TRP A 12 22.53 -3.94 -28.10
CA TRP A 12 22.32 -4.33 -26.69
C TRP A 12 22.13 -3.15 -25.72
N ARG A 13 22.99 -2.13 -25.80
CA ARG A 13 22.89 -0.93 -24.93
C ARG A 13 21.56 -0.20 -25.11
N ARG A 14 21.06 -0.10 -26.35
CA ARG A 14 19.76 0.52 -26.65
C ARG A 14 18.58 -0.35 -26.23
N GLN A 15 18.72 -1.68 -26.21
CA GLN A 15 17.70 -2.58 -25.64
C GLN A 15 17.57 -2.37 -24.12
N LEU A 16 18.68 -2.22 -23.40
CA LEU A 16 18.66 -1.91 -21.97
C LEU A 16 17.99 -0.56 -21.69
N LEU A 17 18.33 0.48 -22.44
CA LEU A 17 17.68 1.79 -22.33
C LEU A 17 16.19 1.72 -22.66
N ALA A 18 15.80 0.96 -23.69
CA ALA A 18 14.40 0.75 -24.02
C ALA A 18 13.66 0.00 -22.89
N ALA A 19 14.26 -1.04 -22.31
CA ALA A 19 13.68 -1.76 -21.18
C ALA A 19 13.49 -0.83 -19.97
N PHE A 20 14.52 -0.06 -19.62
CA PHE A 20 14.45 0.96 -18.56
C PHE A 20 13.38 2.01 -18.82
N GLY A 21 13.31 2.55 -20.04
CA GLY A 21 12.28 3.52 -20.43
C GLY A 21 10.86 2.96 -20.40
N LEU A 22 10.66 1.69 -20.77
CA LEU A 22 9.37 1.00 -20.61
C LEU A 22 9.02 0.79 -19.13
N GLY A 23 10.02 0.61 -18.27
CA GLY A 23 9.86 0.59 -16.81
C GLY A 23 9.40 1.95 -16.27
N LEU A 24 10.07 3.03 -16.66
CA LEU A 24 9.64 4.40 -16.30
C LEU A 24 8.21 4.67 -16.77
N LEU A 25 7.88 4.29 -18.00
CA LEU A 25 6.55 4.45 -18.58
C LEU A 25 5.49 3.68 -17.78
N SER A 26 5.80 2.47 -17.32
CA SER A 26 4.84 1.65 -16.56
C SER A 26 4.50 2.25 -15.20
N ALA A 27 5.41 3.02 -14.58
CA ALA A 27 5.15 3.71 -13.32
C ALA A 27 4.06 4.79 -13.44
N LEU A 28 3.77 5.32 -14.63
CA LEU A 28 2.64 6.24 -14.85
C LEU A 28 1.26 5.59 -14.61
N ALA A 29 1.18 4.25 -14.56
CA ALA A 29 -0.04 3.57 -14.17
C ALA A 29 -0.32 3.66 -12.66
N LEU A 30 0.70 3.92 -11.84
CA LEU A 30 0.57 4.03 -10.39
C LEU A 30 -0.14 5.33 -9.99
N PRO A 31 -0.70 5.40 -8.76
CA PRO A 31 -1.16 6.66 -8.19
C PRO A 31 -0.04 7.71 -8.16
N PRO A 32 -0.35 9.00 -8.36
CA PRO A 32 -1.68 9.57 -8.62
C PRO A 32 -2.10 9.59 -10.10
N VAL A 33 -1.24 9.14 -11.01
CA VAL A 33 -1.42 9.38 -12.46
C VAL A 33 -2.46 8.45 -13.08
N HIS A 34 -2.49 7.18 -12.65
CA HIS A 34 -3.47 6.18 -13.12
C HIS A 34 -3.56 6.04 -14.65
N ALA A 35 -2.46 6.26 -15.39
CA ALA A 35 -2.39 6.03 -16.83
C ALA A 35 -2.28 4.53 -17.16
N ILE A 36 -3.20 3.71 -16.66
CA ILE A 36 -3.22 2.23 -16.79
C ILE A 36 -2.99 1.74 -18.24
N PRO A 37 -3.54 2.37 -19.30
CA PRO A 37 -3.33 1.92 -20.68
C PRO A 37 -1.86 1.86 -21.12
N VAL A 38 -0.95 2.60 -20.48
CA VAL A 38 0.50 2.52 -20.81
C VAL A 38 1.06 1.11 -20.61
N LEU A 39 0.44 0.29 -19.75
CA LEU A 39 0.82 -1.11 -19.52
C LEU A 39 0.61 -1.99 -20.75
N LEU A 40 -0.34 -1.64 -21.64
CA LEU A 40 -0.56 -2.32 -22.93
C LEU A 40 0.63 -2.17 -23.90
N VAL A 41 1.57 -1.27 -23.59
CA VAL A 41 2.83 -1.08 -24.33
C VAL A 41 4.01 -1.56 -23.49
N ALA A 42 4.07 -1.18 -22.22
CA ALA A 42 5.20 -1.49 -21.34
C ALA A 42 5.40 -2.99 -21.10
N ILE A 43 4.32 -3.74 -20.82
CA ILE A 43 4.38 -5.18 -20.55
C ILE A 43 4.68 -5.98 -21.84
N PRO A 44 3.98 -5.76 -22.97
CA PRO A 44 4.35 -6.41 -24.23
C PRO A 44 5.78 -6.07 -24.68
N GLY A 45 6.23 -4.82 -24.50
CA GLY A 45 7.59 -4.41 -24.83
C GLY A 45 8.65 -5.19 -24.05
N LEU A 46 8.47 -5.34 -22.73
CA LEU A 46 9.34 -6.16 -21.88
C LEU A 46 9.38 -7.62 -22.33
N LEU A 47 8.21 -8.22 -22.57
CA LEU A 47 8.11 -9.63 -22.97
C LEU A 47 8.70 -9.90 -24.36
N LEU A 48 8.59 -8.96 -25.30
CA LEU A 48 9.22 -9.07 -26.62
C LEU A 48 10.75 -8.95 -26.54
N LEU A 49 11.26 -7.98 -25.78
CA LEU A 49 12.70 -7.80 -25.55
C LEU A 49 13.34 -9.05 -24.90
N THR A 50 12.71 -9.57 -23.85
CA THR A 50 13.22 -10.74 -23.11
C THR A 50 13.08 -12.05 -23.89
N ALA A 51 12.04 -12.18 -24.72
CA ALA A 51 11.90 -13.32 -25.63
C ALA A 51 12.99 -13.32 -26.72
N ALA A 52 13.32 -12.15 -27.28
CA ALA A 52 14.34 -12.03 -28.33
C ALA A 52 15.78 -12.04 -27.81
N ALA A 53 16.00 -11.99 -26.50
CA ALA A 53 17.32 -12.10 -25.92
C ALA A 53 18.01 -13.42 -26.35
N PRO A 54 19.34 -13.44 -26.59
CA PRO A 54 20.04 -14.65 -27.01
C PRO A 54 20.20 -15.68 -25.88
N ASN A 55 20.21 -15.25 -24.61
CA ASN A 55 20.38 -16.14 -23.46
C ASN A 55 19.65 -15.59 -22.22
N TRP A 56 19.57 -16.42 -21.17
CA TRP A 56 18.89 -16.07 -19.93
C TRP A 56 19.53 -14.89 -19.20
N ARG A 57 20.87 -14.72 -19.28
CA ARG A 57 21.58 -13.60 -18.65
C ARG A 57 21.14 -12.26 -19.25
N ARG A 58 21.05 -12.17 -20.59
CA ARG A 58 20.55 -10.94 -21.25
C ARG A 58 19.08 -10.68 -20.92
N ALA A 59 18.24 -11.71 -20.84
CA ALA A 59 16.84 -11.56 -20.42
C ALA A 59 16.73 -11.06 -18.97
N ALA A 60 17.55 -11.59 -18.05
CA ALA A 60 17.61 -11.12 -16.67
C ALA A 60 18.01 -9.64 -16.59
N TRP A 61 19.04 -9.21 -17.33
CA TRP A 61 19.44 -7.80 -17.37
C TRP A 61 18.37 -6.88 -17.97
N LEU A 62 17.60 -7.34 -18.96
CA LEU A 62 16.46 -6.57 -19.49
C LEU A 62 15.32 -6.47 -18.47
N GLY A 63 15.01 -7.57 -17.76
CA GLY A 63 14.04 -7.57 -16.66
C GLY A 63 14.48 -6.64 -15.52
N PHE A 64 15.76 -6.69 -15.15
CA PHE A 64 16.36 -5.78 -14.18
C PHE A 64 16.28 -4.33 -14.63
N ALA A 65 16.69 -4.00 -15.86
CA ALA A 65 16.63 -2.63 -16.37
C ALA A 65 15.20 -2.07 -16.36
N TRP A 66 14.22 -2.88 -16.79
CA TRP A 66 12.80 -2.52 -16.71
C TRP A 66 12.34 -2.33 -15.26
N GLY A 67 12.67 -3.28 -14.38
CA GLY A 67 12.30 -3.21 -12.97
C GLY A 67 12.92 -2.02 -12.26
N TRP A 68 14.14 -1.65 -12.65
CA TRP A 68 14.83 -0.50 -12.10
C TRP A 68 14.20 0.81 -12.55
N GLY A 69 13.79 0.92 -13.82
CA GLY A 69 13.03 2.07 -14.31
C GLY A 69 11.67 2.21 -13.60
N HIS A 70 10.91 1.10 -13.49
CA HIS A 70 9.63 1.09 -12.79
C HIS A 70 9.78 1.45 -11.31
N GLY A 71 10.75 0.83 -10.63
CA GLY A 71 11.07 1.11 -9.24
C GLY A 71 11.47 2.56 -9.03
N LEU A 72 12.41 3.08 -9.83
CA LEU A 72 12.93 4.44 -9.71
C LEU A 72 11.81 5.48 -9.83
N ALA A 73 10.99 5.41 -10.87
CA ALA A 73 9.85 6.31 -11.03
C ALA A 73 8.72 6.05 -10.02
N GLY A 74 8.59 4.81 -9.53
CA GLY A 74 7.58 4.47 -8.54
C GLY A 74 7.90 4.96 -7.12
N VAL A 75 9.19 5.03 -6.75
CA VAL A 75 9.66 5.35 -5.38
C VAL A 75 10.56 6.58 -5.31
N TYR A 76 10.59 7.43 -6.35
CA TYR A 76 11.40 8.65 -6.37
C TYR A 76 11.16 9.55 -5.14
N TRP A 77 9.94 9.50 -4.60
CA TRP A 77 9.51 10.29 -3.45
C TRP A 77 10.28 9.96 -2.17
N VAL A 78 10.98 8.81 -2.08
CA VAL A 78 11.85 8.47 -0.94
C VAL A 78 12.96 9.51 -0.75
N THR A 79 13.35 10.21 -1.81
CA THR A 79 14.28 11.33 -1.71
C THR A 79 13.76 12.45 -0.80
N HIS A 80 12.44 12.64 -0.64
CA HIS A 80 11.90 13.64 0.29
C HIS A 80 12.26 13.36 1.75
N ALA A 81 12.37 12.08 2.15
CA ALA A 81 12.80 11.73 3.50
C ALA A 81 14.25 12.13 3.77
N ILE A 82 15.08 12.17 2.73
CA ILE A 82 16.46 12.67 2.84
C ILE A 82 16.48 14.20 2.93
N LEU A 83 15.55 14.88 2.25
CA LEU A 83 15.49 16.34 2.22
C LEU A 83 15.12 16.97 3.58
N THR A 84 14.48 16.22 4.48
CA THR A 84 14.13 16.73 5.83
C THR A 84 15.36 17.04 6.69
N ASP A 85 16.51 16.42 6.39
CA ASP A 85 17.81 16.74 6.98
C ASP A 85 18.89 16.77 5.88
N VAL A 86 18.64 17.62 4.88
CA VAL A 86 19.53 17.75 3.72
C VAL A 86 20.92 18.24 4.10
N ALA A 87 21.05 19.05 5.16
CA ALA A 87 22.35 19.56 5.60
C ALA A 87 23.31 18.41 5.95
N THR A 88 22.79 17.35 6.57
CA THR A 88 23.55 16.15 6.93
C THR A 88 23.65 15.16 5.77
N PHE A 89 22.57 14.97 5.01
CA PHE A 89 22.44 13.85 4.06
C PHE A 89 22.35 14.27 2.57
N TRP A 90 22.78 15.48 2.20
CA TRP A 90 22.70 15.97 0.80
C TRP A 90 23.26 14.99 -0.24
N TRP A 91 24.32 14.25 0.10
CA TRP A 91 25.00 13.32 -0.80
C TRP A 91 24.16 12.06 -1.10
N LEU A 92 23.17 11.73 -0.26
CA LEU A 92 22.21 10.63 -0.49
C LEU A 92 21.08 11.03 -1.44
N VAL A 93 20.83 12.31 -1.67
CA VAL A 93 19.72 12.81 -2.51
C VAL A 93 19.69 12.16 -3.91
N PRO A 94 20.80 12.11 -4.69
CA PRO A 94 20.78 11.44 -5.99
C PRO A 94 20.82 9.91 -5.91
N LEU A 95 21.06 9.34 -4.72
CA LEU A 95 21.30 7.90 -4.54
C LEU A 95 20.11 7.16 -3.95
N ALA A 96 19.29 7.79 -3.11
CA ALA A 96 18.27 7.13 -2.30
C ALA A 96 17.26 6.34 -3.15
N ALA A 97 16.61 7.00 -4.11
CA ALA A 97 15.63 6.34 -4.98
C ALA A 97 16.26 5.32 -5.94
N PRO A 98 17.37 5.61 -6.66
CA PRO A 98 18.05 4.59 -7.47
C PRO A 98 18.51 3.37 -6.67
N ALA A 99 19.03 3.57 -5.46
CA ALA A 99 19.50 2.49 -4.59
C ALA A 99 18.35 1.62 -4.11
N LEU A 100 17.22 2.21 -3.69
CA LEU A 100 16.03 1.45 -3.30
C LEU A 100 15.40 0.72 -4.49
N ALA A 101 15.46 1.29 -5.70
CA ALA A 101 14.92 0.67 -6.90
C ALA A 101 15.69 -0.59 -7.34
N ILE A 102 16.97 -0.75 -6.97
CA ILE A 102 17.79 -1.93 -7.31
C ILE A 102 17.20 -3.23 -6.75
N PRO A 103 16.98 -3.40 -5.43
CA PRO A 103 16.40 -4.62 -4.89
C PRO A 103 14.99 -4.87 -5.43
N LEU A 104 14.19 -3.82 -5.69
CA LEU A 104 12.88 -3.96 -6.33
C LEU A 104 12.98 -4.53 -7.75
N ALA A 105 13.98 -4.10 -8.50
CA ALA A 105 14.23 -4.60 -9.85
C ALA A 105 14.57 -6.09 -9.90
N LEU A 106 15.20 -6.63 -8.85
CA LEU A 106 15.54 -8.05 -8.76
C LEU A 106 14.30 -8.95 -8.77
N PHE A 107 13.18 -8.50 -8.20
CA PHE A 107 11.91 -9.24 -8.21
C PHE A 107 11.29 -9.37 -9.61
N ILE A 108 11.75 -8.60 -10.60
CA ILE A 108 11.29 -8.69 -11.99
C ILE A 108 12.06 -9.78 -12.77
N ILE A 109 13.20 -10.23 -12.27
CA ILE A 109 14.02 -11.24 -12.96
C ILE A 109 13.30 -12.60 -13.05
N PRO A 110 12.76 -13.18 -11.95
CA PRO A 110 12.07 -14.47 -12.03
C PRO A 110 10.91 -14.52 -13.05
N PRO A 111 9.96 -13.56 -13.09
CA PRO A 111 8.85 -13.63 -14.03
C PRO A 111 9.32 -13.55 -15.49
N VAL A 112 10.32 -12.74 -15.83
CA VAL A 112 10.82 -12.68 -17.22
C VAL A 112 11.56 -13.93 -17.64
N LEU A 113 12.29 -14.59 -16.72
CA LEU A 113 12.99 -15.84 -17.00
C LEU A 113 12.01 -16.98 -17.24
N VAL A 114 10.94 -17.07 -16.44
CA VAL A 114 9.88 -18.06 -16.63
C VAL A 114 9.12 -17.80 -17.94
N ALA A 115 8.77 -16.54 -18.21
CA ALA A 115 8.13 -16.16 -19.46
C ALA A 115 8.95 -16.56 -20.69
N ARG A 116 10.28 -16.38 -20.62
CA ARG A 116 11.22 -16.80 -21.67
C ARG A 116 11.26 -18.32 -21.85
N ALA A 117 11.22 -19.08 -20.76
CA ALA A 117 11.26 -20.54 -20.81
C ALA A 117 9.96 -21.18 -21.33
N LEU A 118 8.86 -20.42 -21.39
CA LEU A 118 7.55 -20.85 -21.86
C LEU A 118 7.29 -20.45 -23.31
N LEU A 119 6.42 -21.22 -23.97
CA LEU A 119 6.07 -21.01 -25.37
C LEU A 119 5.32 -19.68 -25.57
N PRO A 120 5.52 -19.00 -26.71
CA PRO A 120 4.75 -17.81 -27.05
C PRO A 120 3.24 -18.07 -26.96
N GLY A 121 2.47 -17.08 -26.50
CA GLY A 121 1.03 -17.20 -26.32
C GLY A 121 0.61 -17.25 -24.85
N TRP A 122 -0.49 -17.95 -24.57
CA TRP A 122 -1.07 -18.03 -23.23
C TRP A 122 -0.12 -18.63 -22.20
N ALA A 123 0.64 -19.67 -22.54
CA ALA A 123 1.60 -20.27 -21.61
C ALA A 123 2.59 -19.24 -21.06
N ARG A 124 3.22 -18.45 -21.94
CA ARG A 124 4.13 -17.36 -21.52
C ARG A 124 3.45 -16.31 -20.66
N LEU A 125 2.27 -15.84 -21.07
CA LEU A 125 1.58 -14.76 -20.35
C LEU A 125 1.14 -15.20 -18.95
N LEU A 126 0.56 -16.40 -18.84
CA LEU A 126 0.12 -16.98 -17.58
C LEU A 126 1.30 -17.24 -16.63
N GLY A 127 2.39 -17.83 -17.14
CA GLY A 127 3.58 -18.06 -16.34
C GLY A 127 4.26 -16.76 -15.89
N PHE A 128 4.30 -15.74 -16.75
CA PHE A 128 4.78 -14.40 -16.40
C PHE A 128 3.97 -13.78 -15.25
N ALA A 129 2.65 -13.73 -15.41
CA ALA A 129 1.75 -13.08 -14.46
C ALA A 129 1.70 -13.83 -13.12
N ALA A 130 1.68 -15.16 -13.14
CA ALA A 130 1.72 -15.99 -11.94
C ALA A 130 3.02 -15.77 -11.14
N VAL A 131 4.18 -15.81 -11.79
CA VAL A 131 5.46 -15.64 -11.10
C VAL A 131 5.67 -14.21 -10.65
N TRP A 132 5.09 -13.23 -11.34
CA TRP A 132 5.08 -11.84 -10.87
C TRP A 132 4.37 -11.70 -9.53
N VAL A 133 3.18 -12.32 -9.39
CA VAL A 133 2.44 -12.29 -8.13
C VAL A 133 3.19 -13.03 -7.02
N LEU A 134 3.82 -14.16 -7.33
CA LEU A 134 4.71 -14.84 -6.37
C LEU A 134 5.89 -13.96 -5.96
N ALA A 135 6.45 -13.18 -6.87
CA ALA A 135 7.51 -12.23 -6.58
C ALA A 135 7.00 -11.05 -5.72
N GLU A 136 5.79 -10.57 -5.95
CA GLU A 136 5.12 -9.57 -5.11
C GLU A 136 4.87 -10.09 -3.68
N LEU A 137 4.37 -11.33 -3.54
CA LEU A 137 4.21 -11.99 -2.25
C LEU A 137 5.56 -12.14 -1.52
N ALA A 138 6.60 -12.60 -2.23
CA ALA A 138 7.94 -12.72 -1.68
C ALA A 138 8.48 -11.34 -1.23
N ARG A 139 8.24 -10.29 -2.00
CA ARG A 139 8.64 -8.91 -1.68
C ARG A 139 7.94 -8.36 -0.43
N GLY A 140 6.77 -8.88 -0.08
CA GLY A 140 6.07 -8.56 1.17
C GLY A 140 6.64 -9.23 2.42
N ILE A 141 7.54 -10.21 2.27
CA ILE A 141 8.05 -11.05 3.38
C ILE A 141 9.58 -10.97 3.51
N LEU A 142 10.31 -10.99 2.40
CA LEU A 142 11.77 -10.98 2.40
C LEU A 142 12.32 -9.64 2.91
N PHE A 143 13.36 -9.69 3.74
CA PHE A 143 14.05 -8.51 4.29
C PHE A 143 13.10 -7.55 5.01
N THR A 144 12.22 -8.06 5.87
CA THR A 144 11.10 -7.36 6.55
C THR A 144 9.93 -6.97 5.65
N GLY A 145 10.12 -6.98 4.33
CA GLY A 145 9.07 -6.76 3.36
C GLY A 145 8.92 -5.28 2.99
N PHE A 146 8.68 -5.04 1.71
CA PHE A 146 8.34 -3.73 1.15
C PHE A 146 7.30 -3.89 0.05
N PRO A 147 6.02 -4.22 0.37
CA PRO A 147 4.97 -4.43 -0.62
C PRO A 147 4.36 -3.10 -1.13
N TRP A 148 5.21 -2.08 -1.35
CA TRP A 148 4.79 -0.79 -1.90
C TRP A 148 4.56 -0.89 -3.42
N ASN A 149 3.61 -0.16 -4.01
CA ASN A 149 3.34 -0.21 -5.46
C ASN A 149 3.14 -1.64 -6.01
N LEU A 150 2.38 -2.49 -5.31
CA LEU A 150 1.85 -3.72 -5.93
C LEU A 150 1.04 -3.33 -7.17
N LEU A 151 1.20 -4.03 -8.29
CA LEU A 151 0.60 -3.57 -9.56
C LEU A 151 -0.94 -3.51 -9.50
N GLY A 152 -1.58 -4.26 -8.61
CA GLY A 152 -3.02 -4.19 -8.36
C GLY A 152 -3.50 -2.83 -7.81
N THR A 153 -2.62 -2.02 -7.21
CA THR A 153 -2.99 -0.69 -6.67
C THR A 153 -3.38 0.31 -7.74
N VAL A 154 -3.04 0.06 -9.01
CA VAL A 154 -3.41 0.93 -10.14
C VAL A 154 -4.92 1.10 -10.27
N TRP A 155 -5.72 0.12 -9.80
CA TRP A 155 -7.18 0.15 -9.82
C TRP A 155 -7.80 1.00 -8.70
N ALA A 156 -7.01 1.52 -7.76
CA ALA A 156 -7.52 2.23 -6.59
C ALA A 156 -8.03 3.67 -6.86
N PHE A 157 -8.14 4.08 -8.13
CA PHE A 157 -8.69 5.36 -8.52
C PHE A 157 -10.20 5.47 -8.19
N ASP A 158 -10.94 4.36 -8.25
CA ASP A 158 -12.38 4.32 -7.94
C ASP A 158 -12.78 3.06 -7.15
N ALA A 159 -13.94 3.09 -6.49
CA ALA A 159 -14.43 1.94 -5.71
C ALA A 159 -14.90 0.80 -6.64
N LEU A 160 -15.45 1.11 -7.80
CA LEU A 160 -16.00 0.13 -8.75
C LEU A 160 -14.98 -0.94 -9.18
N PRO A 161 -13.80 -0.60 -9.73
CA PRO A 161 -12.82 -1.61 -10.15
C PRO A 161 -12.15 -2.35 -8.98
N LEU A 162 -12.20 -1.79 -7.76
CA LEU A 162 -11.59 -2.40 -6.59
C LEU A 162 -12.36 -3.61 -6.06
N GLN A 163 -13.63 -3.78 -6.39
CA GLN A 163 -14.47 -4.78 -5.71
C GLN A 163 -13.94 -6.21 -5.87
N ALA A 164 -13.25 -6.55 -6.96
CA ALA A 164 -12.62 -7.86 -7.10
C ALA A 164 -11.59 -8.16 -5.99
N ALA A 165 -10.98 -7.14 -5.37
CA ALA A 165 -10.08 -7.32 -4.22
C ALA A 165 -10.76 -8.00 -3.02
N SER A 166 -12.08 -7.89 -2.86
CA SER A 166 -12.81 -8.62 -1.80
C SER A 166 -12.78 -10.15 -1.99
N VAL A 167 -12.35 -10.63 -3.17
CA VAL A 167 -12.24 -12.05 -3.50
C VAL A 167 -10.79 -12.47 -3.66
N ILE A 168 -10.02 -11.72 -4.46
CA ILE A 168 -8.68 -12.13 -4.89
C ILE A 168 -7.55 -11.26 -4.31
N GLY A 169 -7.89 -10.23 -3.53
CA GLY A 169 -6.97 -9.26 -2.98
C GLY A 169 -6.24 -8.42 -4.05
N VAL A 170 -5.39 -7.51 -3.58
CA VAL A 170 -4.53 -6.67 -4.43
C VAL A 170 -3.60 -7.51 -5.32
N HIS A 171 -3.15 -8.67 -4.84
CA HIS A 171 -2.27 -9.58 -5.59
C HIS A 171 -3.01 -10.23 -6.77
N GLY A 172 -4.28 -10.60 -6.59
CA GLY A 172 -5.13 -11.06 -7.69
C GLY A 172 -5.46 -9.94 -8.67
N LEU A 173 -5.59 -8.69 -8.20
CA LEU A 173 -5.68 -7.54 -9.09
C LEU A 173 -4.37 -7.35 -9.89
N SER A 174 -3.19 -7.54 -9.30
CA SER A 174 -1.91 -7.53 -10.04
C SER A 174 -1.91 -8.59 -11.15
N LEU A 175 -2.37 -9.81 -10.84
CA LEU A 175 -2.51 -10.90 -11.81
C LEU A 175 -3.38 -10.46 -12.99
N LEU A 176 -4.59 -9.97 -12.71
CA LEU A 176 -5.53 -9.51 -13.71
C LEU A 176 -4.93 -8.38 -14.57
N THR A 177 -4.27 -7.40 -13.94
CA THR A 177 -3.61 -6.30 -14.64
C THR A 177 -2.59 -6.82 -15.65
N LEU A 178 -1.75 -7.78 -15.27
CA LEU A 178 -0.72 -8.33 -16.15
C LEU A 178 -1.31 -9.13 -17.31
N LEU A 179 -2.36 -9.92 -17.04
CA LEU A 179 -3.07 -10.67 -18.07
C LEU A 179 -3.70 -9.72 -19.09
N LEU A 180 -4.39 -8.67 -18.64
CA LEU A 180 -4.98 -7.64 -19.51
C LEU A 180 -3.91 -6.87 -20.29
N ALA A 181 -2.83 -6.46 -19.61
CA ALA A 181 -1.72 -5.73 -20.23
C ALA A 181 -0.99 -6.56 -21.30
N GLY A 182 -0.97 -7.89 -21.17
CA GLY A 182 -0.34 -8.81 -22.11
C GLY A 182 -1.19 -9.21 -23.32
N LEU A 183 -2.49 -8.91 -23.34
CA LEU A 183 -3.40 -9.27 -24.44
C LEU A 183 -2.95 -8.84 -25.84
N PRO A 184 -2.29 -7.68 -26.05
CA PRO A 184 -1.76 -7.30 -27.36
C PRO A 184 -0.76 -8.31 -27.95
N LEU A 185 -0.15 -9.17 -27.12
CA LEU A 185 0.73 -10.24 -27.59
C LEU A 185 -0.05 -11.42 -28.19
N LEU A 186 -1.30 -11.61 -27.75
CA LEU A 186 -2.18 -12.71 -28.15
C LEU A 186 -3.12 -12.31 -29.30
N ALA A 187 -3.51 -11.03 -29.35
CA ALA A 187 -4.43 -10.52 -30.35
C ALA A 187 -3.76 -10.29 -31.72
N ARG A 188 -3.48 -11.38 -32.46
CA ARG A 188 -2.85 -11.35 -33.79
C ARG A 188 -3.71 -12.06 -34.84
N GLY A 189 -3.63 -11.59 -36.09
CA GLY A 189 -4.33 -12.20 -37.23
C GLY A 189 -5.85 -12.22 -37.09
N THR A 190 -6.50 -13.20 -37.71
CA THR A 190 -7.97 -13.34 -37.74
C THR A 190 -8.59 -13.68 -36.38
N ALA A 191 -7.78 -14.10 -35.39
CA ALA A 191 -8.23 -14.41 -34.03
C ALA A 191 -8.18 -13.21 -33.07
N ALA A 192 -7.65 -12.05 -33.50
CA ALA A 192 -7.47 -10.88 -32.65
C ALA A 192 -8.79 -10.37 -32.04
N TRP A 193 -9.88 -10.38 -32.81
CA TRP A 193 -11.18 -9.94 -32.33
C TRP A 193 -11.67 -10.80 -31.16
N ARG A 194 -11.43 -12.12 -31.16
CA ARG A 194 -11.85 -13.03 -30.07
C ARG A 194 -11.16 -12.66 -28.74
N VAL A 195 -9.88 -12.31 -28.79
CA VAL A 195 -9.10 -11.90 -27.62
C VAL A 195 -9.67 -10.60 -27.04
N TRP A 196 -9.93 -9.60 -27.88
CA TRP A 196 -10.48 -8.31 -27.44
C TRP A 196 -11.93 -8.42 -26.98
N THR A 197 -12.75 -9.26 -27.62
CA THR A 197 -14.10 -9.57 -27.16
C THR A 197 -14.06 -10.23 -25.79
N GLY A 198 -13.22 -11.26 -25.60
CA GLY A 198 -13.06 -11.91 -24.29
C GLY A 198 -12.58 -10.95 -23.20
N ALA A 199 -11.64 -10.07 -23.52
CA ALA A 199 -11.18 -9.04 -22.60
C ALA A 199 -12.27 -8.03 -22.23
N THR A 200 -13.05 -7.59 -23.21
CA THR A 200 -14.18 -6.68 -23.01
C THR A 200 -15.25 -7.33 -22.13
N LEU A 201 -15.58 -8.59 -22.37
CA LEU A 201 -16.51 -9.37 -21.54
C LEU A 201 -15.98 -9.54 -20.11
N ALA A 202 -14.69 -9.82 -19.94
CA ALA A 202 -14.07 -9.93 -18.62
C ALA A 202 -14.13 -8.59 -17.86
N MET A 203 -13.81 -7.47 -18.52
CA MET A 203 -13.92 -6.13 -17.94
C MET A 203 -15.38 -5.78 -17.61
N ALA A 204 -16.32 -6.11 -18.48
CA ALA A 204 -17.75 -5.91 -18.23
C ALA A 204 -18.25 -6.76 -17.05
N ALA A 205 -17.78 -8.01 -16.91
CA ALA A 205 -18.10 -8.86 -15.78
C ALA A 205 -17.53 -8.32 -14.46
N LEU A 206 -16.29 -7.81 -14.47
CA LEU A 206 -15.68 -7.17 -13.29
C LEU A 206 -16.42 -5.89 -12.90
N ALA A 207 -16.77 -5.05 -13.87
CA ALA A 207 -17.58 -3.85 -13.65
C ALA A 207 -18.98 -4.20 -13.16
N GLY A 208 -19.61 -5.24 -13.72
CA GLY A 208 -20.91 -5.75 -13.28
C GLY A 208 -20.88 -6.30 -11.85
N PHE A 209 -19.86 -7.08 -11.49
CA PHE A 209 -19.63 -7.53 -10.12
C PHE A 209 -19.42 -6.36 -9.17
N GLY A 210 -18.62 -5.37 -9.58
CA GLY A 210 -18.38 -4.17 -8.81
C GLY A 210 -19.66 -3.36 -8.59
N ALA A 211 -20.43 -3.14 -9.64
CA ALA A 211 -21.70 -2.43 -9.60
C ALA A 211 -22.71 -3.16 -8.70
N TRP A 212 -22.81 -4.49 -8.82
CA TRP A 212 -23.67 -5.32 -7.95
C TRP A 212 -23.29 -5.20 -6.47
N ARG A 213 -22.00 -5.33 -6.14
CA ARG A 213 -21.52 -5.25 -4.75
C ARG A 213 -21.70 -3.85 -4.16
N LEU A 214 -21.51 -2.82 -4.98
CA LEU A 214 -21.75 -1.43 -4.57
C LEU A 214 -23.26 -1.15 -4.45
N ALA A 215 -24.11 -1.65 -5.33
CA ALA A 215 -25.56 -1.41 -5.27
C ALA A 215 -26.24 -1.98 -4.02
N ALA A 216 -25.63 -2.97 -3.36
CA ALA A 216 -26.16 -3.49 -2.10
C ALA A 216 -26.29 -2.37 -1.05
N PRO A 217 -27.41 -2.31 -0.30
CA PRO A 217 -27.67 -1.22 0.63
C PRO A 217 -26.57 -1.13 1.69
N ALA A 218 -26.24 0.09 2.09
CA ALA A 218 -25.34 0.32 3.21
C ALA A 218 -26.03 -0.14 4.50
N LEU A 219 -25.32 -0.96 5.29
CA LEU A 219 -25.80 -1.33 6.62
C LEU A 219 -25.72 -0.09 7.54
N SER A 220 -26.66 0.01 8.48
CA SER A 220 -26.62 1.08 9.48
C SER A 220 -25.37 0.91 10.35
N GLY A 221 -24.54 1.95 10.38
CA GLY A 221 -23.34 1.98 11.21
C GLY A 221 -23.66 2.06 12.70
N PRO A 222 -22.68 1.78 13.57
CA PRO A 222 -22.79 2.07 14.99
C PRO A 222 -23.01 3.59 15.21
N PRO A 223 -23.61 4.01 16.34
CA PRO A 223 -23.83 5.42 16.66
C PRO A 223 -22.52 6.10 17.07
N VAL A 224 -21.61 6.26 16.13
CA VAL A 224 -20.28 6.85 16.31
C VAL A 224 -20.02 7.86 15.20
N GLN A 225 -19.62 9.07 15.57
CA GLN A 225 -19.10 10.10 14.67
C GLN A 225 -17.58 10.10 14.72
N LEU A 226 -16.96 9.90 13.57
CA LEU A 226 -15.52 10.02 13.40
C LEU A 226 -15.16 11.47 13.08
N VAL A 227 -14.13 11.99 13.73
CA VAL A 227 -13.54 13.31 13.43
C VAL A 227 -12.07 13.14 13.11
N LEU A 228 -11.70 13.32 11.85
CA LEU A 228 -10.31 13.35 11.41
C LEU A 228 -9.75 14.75 11.64
N VAL A 229 -8.56 14.85 12.25
CA VAL A 229 -7.84 16.12 12.45
C VAL A 229 -6.53 16.08 11.69
N GLN A 230 -6.26 17.09 10.87
CA GLN A 230 -5.06 17.20 10.06
C GLN A 230 -4.36 18.55 10.35
N GLY A 231 -3.27 18.50 11.12
CA GLY A 231 -2.56 19.69 11.61
C GLY A 231 -1.59 20.33 10.62
N ASN A 232 -1.27 19.63 9.51
CA ASN A 232 -0.36 20.08 8.46
C ASN A 232 0.97 20.64 8.99
N VAL A 233 1.58 19.95 9.95
CA VAL A 233 2.85 20.37 10.54
C VAL A 233 4.01 19.86 9.69
N PRO A 234 4.87 20.74 9.15
CA PRO A 234 6.06 20.34 8.42
C PRO A 234 7.01 19.49 9.25
N GLN A 235 7.72 18.56 8.60
CA GLN A 235 8.56 17.59 9.30
C GLN A 235 9.77 18.26 9.99
N GLU A 236 10.27 19.36 9.41
CA GLU A 236 11.43 20.12 9.87
C GLU A 236 11.17 20.88 11.17
N VAL A 237 9.91 21.25 11.43
CA VAL A 237 9.53 22.02 12.63
C VAL A 237 8.99 21.14 13.75
N LYS A 238 8.57 19.90 13.43
CA LYS A 238 7.87 18.99 14.35
C LYS A 238 8.61 18.73 15.66
N TRP A 239 9.94 18.68 15.61
CA TRP A 239 10.78 18.34 16.76
C TRP A 239 11.42 19.54 17.46
N ARG A 240 11.12 20.77 17.00
CA ARG A 240 11.66 21.99 17.59
C ARG A 240 11.02 22.25 18.96
N PRO A 241 11.81 22.46 20.03
CA PRO A 241 11.27 22.71 21.37
C PRO A 241 10.29 23.89 21.44
N ASP A 242 10.57 24.98 20.72
CA ASP A 242 9.73 26.18 20.65
C ASP A 242 8.39 25.96 19.91
N GLN A 243 8.26 24.86 19.15
CA GLN A 243 7.06 24.54 18.38
C GLN A 243 6.14 23.54 19.07
N ARG A 244 6.57 22.90 20.18
CA ARG A 244 5.77 21.86 20.86
C ARG A 244 4.38 22.36 21.28
N MET A 245 4.33 23.44 22.07
CA MET A 245 3.04 23.97 22.54
C MET A 245 2.19 24.58 21.40
N PRO A 246 2.74 25.39 20.47
CA PRO A 246 1.98 25.85 19.31
C PRO A 246 1.37 24.73 18.46
N ILE A 247 2.11 23.63 18.22
CA ILE A 247 1.59 22.46 17.51
C ILE A 247 0.45 21.82 18.29
N PHE A 248 0.62 21.63 19.59
CA PHE A 248 -0.38 21.00 20.43
C PHE A 248 -1.66 21.84 20.50
N GLN A 249 -1.56 23.15 20.74
CA GLN A 249 -2.68 24.08 20.74
C GLN A 249 -3.47 24.05 19.43
N ARG A 250 -2.80 24.01 18.28
CA ARG A 250 -3.47 23.84 16.98
C ARG A 250 -4.35 22.59 16.94
N TYR A 251 -3.83 21.45 17.42
CA TYR A 251 -4.60 20.22 17.47
C TYR A 251 -5.79 20.30 18.43
N LEU A 252 -5.61 20.95 19.58
CA LEU A 252 -6.67 21.20 20.55
C LEU A 252 -7.79 22.08 19.96
N GLU A 253 -7.45 23.19 19.31
CA GLU A 253 -8.41 24.12 18.69
C GLU A 253 -9.21 23.45 17.56
N LEU A 254 -8.54 22.70 16.68
CA LEU A 254 -9.20 21.94 15.62
C LEU A 254 -10.13 20.87 16.19
N THR A 255 -9.69 20.19 17.25
CA THR A 255 -10.47 19.15 17.93
C THR A 255 -11.71 19.75 18.59
N ASP A 256 -11.55 20.80 19.39
CA ASP A 256 -12.63 21.43 20.13
C ASP A 256 -13.79 21.80 19.19
N LYS A 257 -13.45 22.55 18.12
CA LYS A 257 -14.44 23.00 17.13
C LYS A 257 -15.13 21.84 16.42
N ALA A 258 -14.36 20.86 15.93
CA ALA A 258 -14.92 19.81 15.09
C ALA A 258 -15.65 18.73 15.90
N ALA A 259 -15.14 18.36 17.08
CA ALA A 259 -15.73 17.34 17.94
C ALA A 259 -17.07 17.79 18.53
N HIS A 260 -17.15 19.03 19.02
CA HIS A 260 -18.42 19.59 19.52
C HIS A 260 -19.45 19.79 18.40
N ALA A 261 -19.01 20.24 17.21
CA ALA A 261 -19.90 20.32 16.04
C ALA A 261 -20.45 18.95 15.63
N ALA A 262 -19.62 17.90 15.64
CA ALA A 262 -20.04 16.54 15.34
C ALA A 262 -21.02 15.98 16.39
N ALA A 263 -20.75 16.23 17.68
CA ALA A 263 -21.65 15.84 18.77
C ALA A 263 -23.03 16.52 18.65
N ALA A 264 -23.05 17.82 18.36
CA ALA A 264 -24.28 18.58 18.18
C ALA A 264 -25.08 18.13 16.95
N ALA A 265 -24.40 17.80 15.86
CA ALA A 265 -25.03 17.34 14.61
C ALA A 265 -25.57 15.90 14.69
N SER A 266 -25.16 15.10 15.67
CA SER A 266 -25.60 13.72 15.85
C SER A 266 -25.79 13.37 17.32
N PRO A 267 -26.85 13.91 17.97
CA PRO A 267 -27.15 13.61 19.36
C PRO A 267 -27.28 12.10 19.61
N GLY A 268 -26.70 11.62 20.71
CA GLY A 268 -26.69 10.19 21.07
C GLY A 268 -25.64 9.36 20.33
N SER A 269 -24.87 9.95 19.41
CA SER A 269 -23.67 9.31 18.86
C SER A 269 -22.43 9.68 19.68
N ARG A 270 -21.54 8.70 19.89
CA ARG A 270 -20.24 8.93 20.51
C ARG A 270 -19.29 9.59 19.50
N VAL A 271 -18.46 10.53 19.94
CA VAL A 271 -17.45 11.15 19.06
C VAL A 271 -16.09 10.48 19.27
N ALA A 272 -15.49 9.98 18.18
CA ALA A 272 -14.12 9.48 18.14
C ALA A 272 -13.26 10.41 17.28
N VAL A 273 -12.32 11.10 17.92
CA VAL A 273 -11.38 12.02 17.26
C VAL A 273 -10.10 11.27 16.94
N LEU A 274 -9.60 11.40 15.72
CA LEU A 274 -8.36 10.77 15.27
C LEU A 274 -7.30 11.83 15.01
N TRP A 275 -6.19 11.76 15.75
CA TRP A 275 -4.99 12.53 15.44
C TRP A 275 -3.96 11.66 14.72
N PRO A 276 -3.20 12.22 13.75
CA PRO A 276 -2.19 11.50 12.98
C PRO A 276 -1.04 10.94 13.83
N GLU A 277 -0.16 10.18 13.17
CA GLU A 277 1.05 9.61 13.77
C GLU A 277 1.96 10.70 14.34
N THR A 278 2.30 10.54 15.62
CA THR A 278 3.13 11.48 16.37
C THR A 278 2.60 12.92 16.27
N ALA A 279 1.27 13.09 16.28
CA ALA A 279 0.63 14.41 16.31
C ALA A 279 0.82 15.09 17.67
N SER A 280 0.83 14.31 18.75
CA SER A 280 1.21 14.81 20.07
C SER A 280 2.72 15.07 20.12
N PRO A 281 3.17 16.30 20.41
CA PRO A 281 4.58 16.60 20.65
C PRO A 281 5.03 16.21 22.07
N PHE A 282 4.09 15.82 22.93
CA PHE A 282 4.32 15.30 24.27
C PHE A 282 4.16 13.78 24.31
N LEU A 283 4.74 13.14 25.33
CA LEU A 283 4.56 11.71 25.60
C LEU A 283 3.17 11.51 26.22
N LEU A 284 2.14 11.48 25.37
CA LEU A 284 0.74 11.62 25.79
C LEU A 284 0.31 10.56 26.80
N ALA A 285 0.85 9.34 26.74
CA ALA A 285 0.54 8.29 27.71
C ALA A 285 1.17 8.54 29.10
N GLN A 286 2.16 9.42 29.21
CA GLN A 286 2.94 9.68 30.42
C GLN A 286 2.92 11.14 30.89
N ASP A 287 2.17 12.01 30.21
CA ASP A 287 2.11 13.44 30.52
C ASP A 287 0.68 13.82 30.99
N PRO A 288 0.43 13.89 32.31
CA PRO A 288 -0.88 14.21 32.86
C PRO A 288 -1.40 15.60 32.45
N GLU A 289 -0.52 16.56 32.17
CA GLU A 289 -0.96 17.88 31.73
C GLU A 289 -1.44 17.85 30.28
N ALA A 290 -0.68 17.21 29.39
CA ALA A 290 -1.11 16.98 28.02
C ALA A 290 -2.41 16.17 27.96
N GLN A 291 -2.56 15.15 28.82
CA GLN A 291 -3.81 14.38 28.95
C GLN A 291 -4.99 15.28 29.35
N ARG A 292 -4.84 16.10 30.40
CA ARG A 292 -5.90 17.03 30.82
C ARG A 292 -6.29 18.01 29.72
N MET A 293 -5.30 18.61 29.04
CA MET A 293 -5.55 19.55 27.95
C MET A 293 -6.26 18.90 26.76
N ALA A 294 -5.85 17.69 26.37
CA ALA A 294 -6.47 16.93 25.28
C ALA A 294 -7.88 16.46 25.63
N ALA A 295 -8.13 16.07 26.88
CA ALA A 295 -9.47 15.69 27.33
C ALA A 295 -10.43 16.87 27.42
N ALA A 296 -9.94 18.06 27.79
CA ALA A 296 -10.75 19.27 27.96
C ALA A 296 -11.44 19.77 26.67
N VAL A 297 -10.94 19.37 25.51
CA VAL A 297 -11.53 19.74 24.19
C VAL A 297 -12.44 18.66 23.62
N LEU A 298 -12.67 17.55 24.33
CA LEU A 298 -13.58 16.50 23.91
C LEU A 298 -15.00 16.77 24.43
N PRO A 299 -16.04 16.43 23.65
CA PRO A 299 -17.41 16.42 24.15
C PRO A 299 -17.58 15.34 25.24
N PRO A 300 -18.67 15.38 26.02
CA PRO A 300 -19.02 14.32 26.95
C PRO A 300 -19.00 12.94 26.26
N ASP A 301 -18.37 11.96 26.91
CA ASP A 301 -18.14 10.60 26.39
C ASP A 301 -17.29 10.52 25.10
N GLY A 302 -16.67 11.62 24.68
CA GLY A 302 -15.72 11.65 23.57
C GLY A 302 -14.48 10.80 23.85
N VAL A 303 -13.81 10.38 22.79
CA VAL A 303 -12.53 9.67 22.86
C VAL A 303 -11.58 10.20 21.79
N LEU A 304 -10.33 10.40 22.19
CA LEU A 304 -9.24 10.79 21.31
C LEU A 304 -8.35 9.56 21.04
N LEU A 305 -8.12 9.26 19.77
CA LEU A 305 -7.18 8.28 19.28
C LEU A 305 -5.99 9.03 18.66
N ALA A 306 -4.92 9.23 19.44
CA ALA A 306 -3.82 10.11 19.04
C ALA A 306 -2.49 9.36 18.85
N GLY A 307 -1.79 9.68 17.77
CA GLY A 307 -0.40 9.28 17.61
C GLY A 307 0.52 10.02 18.56
N SER A 308 1.31 9.27 19.33
CA SER A 308 2.28 9.77 20.30
C SER A 308 3.50 8.86 20.34
N VAL A 309 4.65 9.41 20.73
CA VAL A 309 5.74 8.58 21.22
C VAL A 309 5.39 8.09 22.62
N ARG A 310 5.76 6.84 22.93
CA ARG A 310 5.67 6.26 24.27
C ARG A 310 7.06 5.82 24.70
N ALA A 311 7.42 6.03 25.95
CA ALA A 311 8.70 5.59 26.50
C ALA A 311 8.51 4.69 27.73
N GLU A 312 9.45 3.78 27.93
CA GLU A 312 9.58 2.92 29.11
C GLU A 312 10.95 3.19 29.74
N TRP A 313 10.95 3.50 31.03
CA TRP A 313 12.15 3.76 31.80
C TRP A 313 12.34 2.65 32.83
N ALA A 314 13.61 2.34 33.13
CA ALA A 314 13.96 1.47 34.23
C ALA A 314 13.72 2.18 35.59
N PRO A 315 13.72 1.44 36.71
CA PRO A 315 13.56 2.03 38.04
C PRO A 315 14.61 3.09 38.42
N ASP A 316 15.80 3.05 37.81
CA ASP A 316 16.87 4.03 38.00
C ASP A 316 16.73 5.29 37.12
N GLY A 317 15.63 5.39 36.35
CA GLY A 317 15.35 6.51 35.45
C GLY A 317 16.00 6.41 34.07
N THR A 318 16.74 5.33 33.78
CA THR A 318 17.32 5.12 32.45
C THR A 318 16.24 4.76 31.42
N LEU A 319 16.28 5.41 30.25
CA LEU A 319 15.34 5.12 29.16
C LEU A 319 15.67 3.76 28.53
N GLN A 320 14.74 2.80 28.61
CA GLN A 320 14.94 1.45 28.08
C GLN A 320 14.38 1.27 26.67
N ARG A 321 13.14 1.72 26.45
CA ARG A 321 12.43 1.48 25.18
C ARG A 321 11.61 2.68 24.79
N VAL A 322 11.53 2.92 23.49
CA VAL A 322 10.72 3.97 22.89
C VAL A 322 9.85 3.32 21.82
N PHE A 323 8.58 3.70 21.75
CA PHE A 323 7.59 3.16 20.81
C PHE A 323 6.92 4.30 20.05
N ASN A 324 6.56 3.99 18.81
CA ASN A 324 5.63 4.78 18.04
C ASN A 324 4.23 4.20 18.31
N SER A 325 3.36 4.99 18.94
CA SER A 325 2.15 4.45 19.54
C SER A 325 0.91 5.25 19.15
N LEU A 326 -0.22 4.56 19.13
CA LEU A 326 -1.54 5.15 19.23
C LEU A 326 -1.98 5.08 20.68
N VAL A 327 -2.34 6.22 21.25
CA VAL A 327 -2.85 6.35 22.62
C VAL A 327 -4.33 6.74 22.53
N ALA A 328 -5.18 5.93 23.16
CA ALA A 328 -6.60 6.22 23.31
C ALA A 328 -6.84 6.91 24.66
N LEU A 329 -7.38 8.12 24.62
CA LEU A 329 -7.67 8.95 25.79
C LEU A 329 -9.17 9.22 25.85
N ASP A 330 -9.80 9.05 27.00
CA ASP A 330 -11.20 9.43 27.20
C ASP A 330 -11.37 10.91 27.59
N ALA A 331 -12.62 11.37 27.67
CA ALA A 331 -12.95 12.74 28.07
C ALA A 331 -12.61 13.07 29.54
N ARG A 332 -12.17 12.10 30.36
CA ARG A 332 -11.67 12.33 31.73
C ARG A 332 -10.15 12.51 31.77
N GLY A 333 -9.47 12.27 30.65
CA GLY A 333 -8.02 12.26 30.57
C GLY A 333 -7.40 10.94 31.01
N GLU A 334 -8.18 9.86 31.08
CA GLU A 334 -7.67 8.52 31.38
C GLU A 334 -7.24 7.80 30.09
N VAL A 335 -6.09 7.14 30.14
CA VAL A 335 -5.60 6.32 29.03
C VAL A 335 -6.40 5.03 28.98
N ALA A 336 -7.33 4.94 28.03
CA ALA A 336 -8.24 3.82 27.86
C ALA A 336 -7.65 2.67 27.05
N GLY A 337 -6.57 2.91 26.30
CA GLY A 337 -5.89 1.88 25.51
C GLY A 337 -4.63 2.40 24.81
N ILE A 338 -3.72 1.48 24.51
CA ILE A 338 -2.46 1.78 23.82
C ILE A 338 -2.22 0.71 22.76
N TYR A 339 -1.79 1.13 21.57
CA TYR A 339 -1.25 0.26 20.54
C TYR A 339 0.16 0.74 20.18
N ASP A 340 1.15 -0.15 20.29
CA ASP A 340 2.52 0.11 19.85
C ASP A 340 2.73 -0.49 18.45
N LYS A 341 3.30 0.29 17.53
CA LYS A 341 3.58 -0.12 16.15
C LYS A 341 4.38 -1.42 16.11
N ALA A 342 3.87 -2.42 15.41
CA ALA A 342 4.49 -3.73 15.32
C ALA A 342 5.46 -3.83 14.13
N HIS A 343 5.09 -3.28 12.98
CA HIS A 343 5.94 -3.30 11.78
C HIS A 343 6.66 -1.97 11.59
N LEU A 344 7.94 -1.95 11.97
CA LEU A 344 8.78 -0.75 11.89
C LEU A 344 9.34 -0.54 10.48
N VAL A 345 9.55 0.74 10.13
CA VAL A 345 10.16 1.13 8.85
C VAL A 345 11.69 1.00 8.94
N PRO A 346 12.32 0.16 8.10
CA PRO A 346 13.77 0.06 8.04
C PRO A 346 14.42 1.40 7.71
N PHE A 347 15.55 1.71 8.36
CA PHE A 347 16.32 2.97 8.23
C PHE A 347 15.64 4.23 8.78
N GLY A 348 14.31 4.26 8.89
CA GLY A 348 13.56 5.37 9.46
C GLY A 348 13.33 5.25 10.96
N GLU A 349 12.92 4.05 11.42
CA GLU A 349 12.55 3.81 12.83
C GLU A 349 13.55 2.92 13.56
N TYR A 350 14.31 2.10 12.83
CA TYR A 350 15.42 1.32 13.36
C TYR A 350 16.50 1.19 12.30
N MET A 351 17.73 0.90 12.73
CA MET A 351 18.86 0.68 11.82
C MET A 351 19.04 -0.81 11.53
N PRO A 352 18.71 -1.31 10.33
CA PRO A 352 19.01 -2.69 9.96
C PRO A 352 20.53 -2.91 9.99
N LEU A 353 20.97 -4.07 10.48
CA LEU A 353 22.38 -4.41 10.58
C LEU A 353 23.20 -3.37 11.39
N ALA A 354 22.59 -2.81 12.44
CA ALA A 354 23.25 -1.88 13.35
C ALA A 354 24.62 -2.41 13.80
N GLY A 355 25.67 -1.58 13.66
CA GLY A 355 27.07 -1.94 13.94
C GLY A 355 27.88 -2.40 12.73
N LEU A 356 27.25 -2.83 11.63
CA LEU A 356 27.94 -3.17 10.37
C LEU A 356 27.95 -2.03 9.35
N LEU A 357 26.97 -1.13 9.41
CA LEU A 357 26.87 0.04 8.55
C LEU A 357 27.37 1.29 9.29
N PRO A 358 28.31 2.08 8.73
CA PRO A 358 28.90 3.24 9.39
C PRO A 358 27.99 4.50 9.36
N ILE A 359 26.72 4.36 9.00
CA ILE A 359 25.75 5.45 8.80
C ILE A 359 24.53 5.18 9.66
N ARG A 360 23.96 6.20 10.30
CA ARG A 360 22.68 6.12 11.01
C ARG A 360 21.68 7.11 10.43
N LEU A 361 20.57 6.58 9.91
CA LEU A 361 19.51 7.37 9.26
C LEU A 361 18.31 7.63 10.20
N VAL A 362 18.21 6.90 11.32
CA VAL A 362 17.13 7.04 12.29
C VAL A 362 17.20 8.39 13.00
N THR A 363 16.15 9.19 12.89
CA THR A 363 16.03 10.48 13.59
C THR A 363 15.79 10.29 15.09
N GLY A 364 16.44 11.08 15.94
CA GLY A 364 16.24 11.05 17.40
C GLY A 364 17.24 10.21 18.19
N GLY A 365 18.22 9.59 17.53
CA GLY A 365 19.38 8.96 18.18
C GLY A 365 19.13 7.62 18.88
N MET A 366 17.88 7.14 18.91
CA MET A 366 17.50 5.81 19.38
C MET A 366 16.51 5.14 18.44
N ASP A 367 16.60 3.81 18.39
CA ASP A 367 15.71 2.99 17.57
C ASP A 367 14.41 2.75 18.32
N PHE A 368 13.29 2.72 17.60
CA PHE A 368 12.00 2.32 18.15
C PHE A 368 11.98 0.81 18.43
N SER A 369 11.26 0.44 19.48
CA SER A 369 10.89 -0.94 19.81
C SER A 369 9.61 -1.34 19.08
N ALA A 370 9.58 -2.57 18.57
CA ALA A 370 8.38 -3.14 17.98
C ALA A 370 7.35 -3.56 19.05
N GLY A 371 6.08 -3.31 18.77
CA GLY A 371 4.94 -3.85 19.49
C GLY A 371 4.66 -5.32 19.17
N PRO A 372 3.67 -5.94 19.83
CA PRO A 372 3.44 -7.39 19.80
C PRO A 372 2.78 -7.92 18.51
N GLY A 373 2.34 -7.05 17.60
CA GLY A 373 1.60 -7.42 16.38
C GLY A 373 0.29 -6.65 16.22
N PRO A 374 -0.49 -6.92 15.16
CA PRO A 374 -1.83 -6.36 15.00
C PRO A 374 -2.71 -6.69 16.21
N MET A 375 -3.41 -5.69 16.73
CA MET A 375 -4.27 -5.84 17.91
C MET A 375 -5.61 -5.12 17.70
N ALA A 376 -6.68 -5.70 18.23
CA ALA A 376 -7.99 -5.06 18.29
C ALA A 376 -8.13 -4.38 19.66
N LEU A 377 -8.25 -3.06 19.67
CA LEU A 377 -8.51 -2.29 20.89
C LEU A 377 -10.02 -2.20 21.11
N ALA A 378 -10.48 -2.66 22.27
CA ALA A 378 -11.87 -2.55 22.71
C ALA A 378 -11.97 -1.43 23.74
N LEU A 379 -12.65 -0.35 23.38
CA LEU A 379 -12.88 0.80 24.26
C LEU A 379 -14.37 0.89 24.59
N PRO A 380 -14.75 1.27 25.83
CA PRO A 380 -16.15 1.46 26.19
C PRO A 380 -16.85 2.39 25.19
N GLY A 381 -18.03 2.00 24.71
CA GLY A 381 -18.85 2.80 23.79
C GLY A 381 -18.35 2.90 22.34
N LEU A 382 -17.27 2.19 21.97
CA LEU A 382 -16.84 2.02 20.59
C LEU A 382 -16.85 0.53 20.18
N PRO A 383 -17.19 0.20 18.93
CA PRO A 383 -16.84 -1.10 18.38
C PRO A 383 -15.31 -1.28 18.42
N PRO A 384 -14.80 -2.50 18.70
CA PRO A 384 -13.37 -2.74 18.68
C PRO A 384 -12.74 -2.34 17.35
N PHE A 385 -11.55 -1.75 17.37
CA PHE A 385 -10.86 -1.31 16.15
C PHE A 385 -9.47 -1.90 16.03
N GLY A 386 -9.06 -2.20 14.80
CA GLY A 386 -7.68 -2.56 14.48
C GLY A 386 -6.86 -1.28 14.27
N ALA A 387 -5.83 -1.08 15.08
CA ALA A 387 -4.92 0.05 14.93
C ALA A 387 -3.78 -0.31 13.95
N LEU A 388 -3.45 0.65 13.07
CA LEU A 388 -2.38 0.55 12.08
C LEU A 388 -1.63 1.88 12.06
N ILE A 389 -0.33 1.86 12.29
CA ILE A 389 0.49 3.07 12.26
C ILE A 389 1.26 3.11 10.94
N CYS A 390 0.93 4.09 10.11
CA CYS A 390 1.66 4.44 8.91
C CYS A 390 1.86 3.25 7.98
N TYR A 391 3.12 2.84 7.81
CA TYR A 391 3.61 1.76 6.97
C TYR A 391 2.86 0.42 7.14
N GLU A 392 2.28 0.12 8.31
CA GLU A 392 1.58 -1.15 8.55
C GLU A 392 0.42 -1.43 7.59
N VAL A 393 -0.22 -0.38 7.08
CA VAL A 393 -1.40 -0.52 6.20
C VAL A 393 -1.09 -1.14 4.83
N ILE A 394 0.17 -1.07 4.38
CA ILE A 394 0.53 -1.61 3.05
C ILE A 394 0.59 -3.15 3.02
N PHE A 395 0.60 -3.81 4.18
CA PHE A 395 0.74 -5.25 4.32
C PHE A 395 -0.58 -6.02 4.21
N SER A 396 -1.09 -6.19 2.99
CA SER A 396 -1.37 -7.53 2.46
C SER A 396 -1.91 -8.62 3.39
N GLY A 397 -3.11 -8.54 3.97
CA GLY A 397 -3.63 -9.64 4.79
C GLY A 397 -2.93 -9.84 6.14
N ALA A 398 -2.19 -8.84 6.60
CA ALA A 398 -1.58 -8.77 7.93
C ALA A 398 -2.09 -7.57 8.75
N VAL A 399 -3.18 -6.92 8.30
CA VAL A 399 -3.73 -5.70 8.93
C VAL A 399 -4.86 -5.98 9.94
N VAL A 400 -5.43 -7.18 9.93
CA VAL A 400 -6.52 -7.56 10.83
C VAL A 400 -5.98 -8.54 11.89
N PRO A 401 -6.15 -8.25 13.19
CA PRO A 401 -5.81 -9.19 14.27
C PRO A 401 -6.71 -10.43 14.26
N GLN A 402 -6.34 -11.47 15.02
CA GLN A 402 -7.14 -12.70 15.12
C GLN A 402 -8.60 -12.43 15.55
N ALA A 403 -8.79 -11.56 16.53
CA ALA A 403 -10.12 -11.06 16.90
C ALA A 403 -10.54 -9.95 15.92
N ARG A 404 -11.40 -10.28 14.96
CA ARG A 404 -11.81 -9.34 13.91
C ARG A 404 -12.43 -8.06 14.52
N PRO A 405 -11.89 -6.87 14.21
CA PRO A 405 -12.46 -5.61 14.68
C PRO A 405 -13.69 -5.21 13.86
N GLY A 406 -14.41 -4.19 14.33
CA GLY A 406 -15.50 -3.54 13.59
C GLY A 406 -15.03 -2.52 12.55
N TRP A 407 -13.79 -2.04 12.65
CA TRP A 407 -13.21 -1.05 11.74
C TRP A 407 -11.69 -0.95 11.91
N LEU A 408 -11.02 -0.26 11.00
CA LEU A 408 -9.58 -0.02 11.00
C LEU A 408 -9.28 1.47 11.22
N VAL A 409 -8.31 1.75 12.08
CA VAL A 409 -7.78 3.09 12.34
C VAL A 409 -6.36 3.13 11.80
N ASN A 410 -6.11 4.04 10.86
CA ASN A 410 -4.78 4.27 10.33
C ASN A 410 -4.29 5.70 10.63
N ILE A 411 -3.34 5.83 11.55
CA ILE A 411 -2.70 7.11 11.84
C ILE A 411 -1.33 7.16 11.16
N THR A 412 -0.99 8.26 10.49
CA THR A 412 0.22 8.30 9.64
C THR A 412 0.83 9.69 9.51
N ASN A 413 2.14 9.73 9.33
CA ASN A 413 2.90 10.94 9.03
C ASN A 413 3.53 10.81 7.64
N ASP A 414 2.75 11.13 6.61
CA ASP A 414 3.24 11.17 5.23
C ASP A 414 4.18 12.36 4.93
N GLY A 415 4.54 13.17 5.94
CA GLY A 415 5.51 14.26 5.79
C GLY A 415 6.87 13.78 5.28
N TRP A 416 7.24 12.54 5.59
CA TRP A 416 8.44 11.87 5.06
C TRP A 416 8.43 11.70 3.55
N PHE A 417 7.26 11.71 2.91
CA PHE A 417 7.12 11.48 1.47
C PHE A 417 6.96 12.78 0.68
N GLY A 418 6.82 13.91 1.36
CA GLY A 418 6.58 15.22 0.75
C GLY A 418 5.26 15.32 -0.02
N ILE A 419 5.01 16.49 -0.62
CA ILE A 419 3.89 16.70 -1.54
C ILE A 419 4.25 16.09 -2.90
N SER A 420 4.13 14.76 -2.99
CA SER A 420 4.61 13.94 -4.11
C SER A 420 3.66 12.77 -4.41
N ALA A 421 4.10 11.78 -5.19
CA ALA A 421 3.33 10.56 -5.43
C ALA A 421 3.21 9.63 -4.21
N GLY A 422 4.13 9.68 -3.25
CA GLY A 422 4.18 8.77 -2.10
C GLY A 422 2.87 8.71 -1.29
N PRO A 423 2.34 9.85 -0.80
CA PRO A 423 1.08 9.88 -0.05
C PRO A 423 -0.12 9.31 -0.82
N TRP A 424 -0.18 9.50 -2.15
CA TRP A 424 -1.23 8.95 -2.99
C TRP A 424 -1.13 7.42 -3.13
N GLN A 425 0.10 6.90 -3.28
CA GLN A 425 0.35 5.46 -3.32
C GLN A 425 0.03 4.80 -1.98
N HIS A 426 0.35 5.48 -0.87
CA HIS A 426 0.04 5.04 0.49
C HIS A 426 -1.48 5.00 0.74
N LEU A 427 -2.21 6.04 0.32
CA LEU A 427 -3.67 6.10 0.40
C LEU A 427 -4.34 4.99 -0.41
N ALA A 428 -3.83 4.68 -1.61
CA ALA A 428 -4.34 3.60 -2.44
C ALA A 428 -4.24 2.24 -1.74
N ALA A 429 -3.12 1.97 -1.05
CA ALA A 429 -2.95 0.76 -0.25
C ALA A 429 -3.94 0.72 0.94
N ALA A 430 -4.14 1.84 1.63
CA ALA A 430 -5.13 1.93 2.71
C ALA A 430 -6.56 1.66 2.23
N ARG A 431 -6.96 2.27 1.10
CA ARG A 431 -8.27 2.04 0.49
C ARG A 431 -8.52 0.56 0.16
N LEU A 432 -7.49 -0.13 -0.34
CA LEU A 432 -7.57 -1.57 -0.66
C LEU A 432 -7.84 -2.43 0.57
N ARG A 433 -7.23 -2.12 1.73
CA ARG A 433 -7.48 -2.85 2.98
C ARG A 433 -8.95 -2.83 3.37
N ALA A 434 -9.64 -1.71 3.17
CA ALA A 434 -11.07 -1.60 3.47
C ALA A 434 -11.90 -2.61 2.65
N VAL A 435 -11.61 -2.72 1.35
CA VAL A 435 -12.33 -3.61 0.41
C VAL A 435 -11.98 -5.09 0.64
N GLU A 436 -10.70 -5.37 0.87
CA GLU A 436 -10.18 -6.71 1.13
C GLU A 436 -10.76 -7.31 2.41
N GLU A 437 -10.78 -6.54 3.49
CA GLU A 437 -11.21 -7.04 4.80
C GLU A 437 -12.72 -6.90 5.04
N GLY A 438 -13.40 -6.11 4.19
CA GLY A 438 -14.81 -5.77 4.37
C GLY A 438 -15.02 -4.91 5.63
N LEU A 439 -14.05 -4.04 5.93
CA LEU A 439 -14.02 -3.20 7.11
C LEU A 439 -13.93 -1.73 6.73
N PRO A 440 -14.68 -0.83 7.38
CA PRO A 440 -14.43 0.60 7.35
C PRO A 440 -12.97 0.91 7.69
N LEU A 441 -12.42 1.94 7.05
CA LEU A 441 -11.09 2.44 7.38
C LEU A 441 -11.12 3.95 7.55
N ALA A 442 -10.70 4.42 8.72
CA ALA A 442 -10.51 5.83 9.03
C ALA A 442 -9.01 6.14 9.08
N ARG A 443 -8.54 7.01 8.18
CA ARG A 443 -7.14 7.41 8.06
C ARG A 443 -6.97 8.88 8.45
N ALA A 444 -6.11 9.15 9.43
CA ALA A 444 -5.68 10.50 9.81
C ALA A 444 -4.19 10.68 9.48
N ALA A 445 -3.89 11.63 8.60
CA ALA A 445 -2.55 11.93 8.12
C ALA A 445 -2.11 13.34 8.53
N GLN A 446 -0.81 13.54 8.82
CA GLN A 446 -0.30 14.85 9.27
C GLN A 446 -0.29 15.90 8.15
N THR A 447 0.58 15.72 7.14
CA THR A 447 0.58 16.54 5.92
C THR A 447 0.06 15.74 4.71
N GLY A 448 -0.25 14.45 4.91
CA GLY A 448 -0.74 13.53 3.90
C GLY A 448 -2.21 13.72 3.56
N ILE A 449 -2.84 12.66 3.03
CA ILE A 449 -4.28 12.66 2.75
C ILE A 449 -4.99 11.90 3.87
N SER A 450 -5.81 12.63 4.64
CA SER A 450 -6.76 12.02 5.57
C SER A 450 -8.03 11.62 4.84
N ALA A 451 -8.59 10.45 5.12
CA ALA A 451 -9.81 9.97 4.47
C ALA A 451 -10.55 8.92 5.30
N VAL A 452 -11.86 8.84 5.11
CA VAL A 452 -12.68 7.71 5.58
C VAL A 452 -13.19 6.92 4.37
N PHE A 453 -13.00 5.61 4.41
CA PHE A 453 -13.54 4.67 3.44
C PHE A 453 -14.56 3.73 4.10
N ASP A 454 -15.66 3.44 3.41
CA ASP A 454 -16.55 2.34 3.79
C ASP A 454 -15.91 0.96 3.54
N SER A 455 -16.55 -0.12 3.99
CA SER A 455 -16.14 -1.52 3.80
C SER A 455 -16.03 -1.97 2.33
N ARG A 456 -16.41 -1.11 1.39
CA ARG A 456 -16.36 -1.33 -0.06
C ARG A 456 -15.48 -0.28 -0.76
N GLY A 457 -14.70 0.49 0.00
CA GLY A 457 -13.73 1.44 -0.53
C GLY A 457 -14.34 2.71 -1.12
N ARG A 458 -15.59 3.06 -0.83
CA ARG A 458 -16.14 4.39 -1.16
C ARG A 458 -15.55 5.42 -0.23
N LYS A 459 -15.07 6.53 -0.78
CA LYS A 459 -14.55 7.65 0.00
C LYS A 459 -15.72 8.47 0.54
N LEU A 460 -15.88 8.52 1.86
CA LEU A 460 -16.97 9.23 2.53
C LEU A 460 -16.57 10.65 2.96
N ALA A 461 -15.31 10.82 3.35
CA ALA A 461 -14.74 12.11 3.74
C ALA A 461 -13.25 12.13 3.36
N SER A 462 -12.70 13.33 3.10
CA SER A 462 -11.26 13.50 2.91
C SER A 462 -10.78 14.92 3.19
N ILE A 463 -9.56 15.03 3.69
CA ILE A 463 -8.79 16.28 3.78
C ILE A 463 -7.63 16.17 2.78
N PRO A 464 -7.45 17.12 1.84
CA PRO A 464 -6.44 17.01 0.79
C PRO A 464 -4.99 17.01 1.29
N LEU A 465 -4.08 16.58 0.42
CA LEU A 465 -2.64 16.58 0.65
C LEU A 465 -2.12 18.01 0.89
N GLY A 466 -1.37 18.21 1.98
CA GLY A 466 -0.74 19.51 2.28
C GLY A 466 -1.70 20.58 2.80
N GLU A 467 -2.93 20.22 3.15
CA GLU A 467 -3.91 21.15 3.74
C GLU A 467 -4.06 20.93 5.25
N MET A 468 -4.46 21.98 5.97
CA MET A 468 -4.84 21.87 7.39
C MET A 468 -6.36 21.84 7.48
N GLY A 469 -6.93 20.97 8.30
CA GLY A 469 -8.38 20.93 8.47
C GLY A 469 -8.90 19.78 9.30
N THR A 470 -10.23 19.64 9.28
CA THR A 470 -10.95 18.56 9.96
C THR A 470 -12.05 18.01 9.06
N ALA A 471 -12.38 16.74 9.20
CA ALA A 471 -13.51 16.12 8.51
C ALA A 471 -14.29 15.23 9.47
N ALA A 472 -15.62 15.36 9.49
CA ALA A 472 -16.50 14.57 10.33
C ALA A 472 -17.43 13.69 9.48
N VAL A 473 -17.60 12.43 9.88
CA VAL A 473 -18.51 11.49 9.22
C VAL A 473 -18.94 10.38 10.18
N ALA A 474 -20.16 9.87 10.02
CA ALA A 474 -20.59 8.69 10.75
C ALA A 474 -19.71 7.49 10.42
N LEU A 475 -19.36 6.69 11.43
CA LEU A 475 -18.63 5.42 11.25
C LEU A 475 -19.51 4.47 10.43
N PRO A 476 -19.13 4.11 9.19
CA PRO A 476 -19.93 3.17 8.40
C PRO A 476 -19.86 1.77 9.02
N ALA A 477 -20.83 0.92 8.69
CA ALA A 477 -20.86 -0.45 9.17
C ALA A 477 -19.79 -1.34 8.51
N ALA A 478 -19.34 -2.35 9.26
CA ALA A 478 -18.59 -3.48 8.69
C ALA A 478 -19.49 -4.38 7.84
N ASP A 479 -18.93 -4.85 6.72
CA ASP A 479 -19.50 -5.99 6.00
C ASP A 479 -19.07 -7.29 6.72
N ALA A 480 -19.73 -8.39 6.37
CA ALA A 480 -19.24 -9.72 6.72
C ALA A 480 -17.82 -9.96 6.16
N PRO A 481 -16.99 -10.80 6.81
CA PRO A 481 -15.66 -11.13 6.29
C PRO A 481 -15.75 -11.61 4.86
N THR A 482 -15.02 -10.94 3.97
CA THR A 482 -14.99 -11.23 2.54
C THR A 482 -14.34 -12.59 2.26
N VAL A 483 -14.35 -13.03 1.01
CA VAL A 483 -13.63 -14.26 0.63
C VAL A 483 -12.13 -14.06 0.84
N PHE A 484 -11.59 -12.89 0.50
CA PHE A 484 -10.19 -12.57 0.76
C PHE A 484 -9.87 -12.50 2.27
N ALA A 485 -10.71 -11.86 3.08
CA ALA A 485 -10.52 -11.78 4.53
C ALA A 485 -10.43 -13.17 5.20
N ARG A 486 -11.14 -14.17 4.66
CA ARG A 486 -11.14 -15.54 5.18
C ARG A 486 -9.94 -16.36 4.70
N GLY A 487 -9.58 -16.23 3.41
CA GLY A 487 -8.50 -17.03 2.81
C GLY A 487 -7.12 -16.37 2.87
N GLY A 488 -7.07 -15.07 3.11
CA GLY A 488 -5.86 -14.25 3.14
C GLY A 488 -4.97 -14.47 1.92
N LEU A 489 -3.66 -14.48 2.16
CA LEU A 489 -2.64 -14.65 1.13
C LEU A 489 -2.62 -16.05 0.49
N ALA A 490 -3.34 -17.04 1.05
CA ALA A 490 -3.44 -18.37 0.45
C ALA A 490 -4.13 -18.31 -0.92
N ILE A 491 -5.11 -17.42 -1.11
CA ILE A 491 -5.85 -17.25 -2.36
C ILE A 491 -4.92 -16.86 -3.52
N PRO A 492 -4.20 -15.73 -3.47
CA PRO A 492 -3.28 -15.36 -4.55
C PRO A 492 -2.10 -16.34 -4.67
N LEU A 493 -1.64 -16.95 -3.57
CA LEU A 493 -0.56 -17.93 -3.61
C LEU A 493 -0.95 -19.17 -4.42
N PHE A 494 -2.01 -19.88 -4.01
CA PHE A 494 -2.43 -21.10 -4.68
C PHE A 494 -3.00 -20.84 -6.08
N GLY A 495 -3.69 -19.71 -6.27
CA GLY A 495 -4.12 -19.27 -7.60
C GLY A 495 -2.94 -19.11 -8.56
N SER A 496 -1.86 -18.47 -8.11
CA SER A 496 -0.65 -18.28 -8.92
C SER A 496 0.07 -19.59 -9.18
N LEU A 497 0.19 -20.48 -8.19
CA LEU A 497 0.79 -21.80 -8.36
C LEU A 497 0.01 -22.68 -9.37
N ALA A 498 -1.32 -22.66 -9.29
CA ALA A 498 -2.18 -23.39 -10.22
C ALA A 498 -2.03 -22.87 -11.66
N LEU A 499 -2.02 -21.55 -11.86
CA LEU A 499 -1.80 -20.94 -13.17
C LEU A 499 -0.41 -21.23 -13.73
N LEU A 500 0.61 -21.24 -12.86
CA LEU A 500 1.96 -21.62 -13.25
C LEU A 500 2.02 -23.08 -13.71
N GLY A 501 1.40 -24.00 -12.95
CA GLY A 501 1.28 -25.41 -13.33
C GLY A 501 0.56 -25.59 -14.67
N PHE A 502 -0.54 -24.85 -14.88
CA PHE A 502 -1.27 -24.86 -16.15
C PHE A 502 -0.45 -24.32 -17.32
N ALA A 503 0.35 -23.26 -17.11
CA ALA A 503 1.26 -22.73 -18.11
C ALA A 503 2.32 -23.76 -18.55
N PHE A 504 2.87 -24.53 -17.61
CA PHE A 504 3.80 -25.63 -17.94
C PHE A 504 3.10 -26.82 -18.60
N TRP A 505 1.86 -27.13 -18.22
CA TRP A 505 1.06 -28.16 -18.88
C TRP A 505 0.81 -27.83 -20.36
N LEU A 506 0.45 -26.57 -20.68
CA LEU A 506 0.31 -26.10 -22.05
C LEU A 506 1.60 -26.28 -22.86
N LYS A 507 2.76 -25.99 -22.25
CA LYS A 507 4.08 -26.22 -22.87
C LYS A 507 4.33 -27.69 -23.20
N ARG A 508 3.94 -28.63 -22.34
CA ARG A 508 4.14 -30.07 -22.59
C ARG A 508 3.23 -30.58 -23.72
N ARG A 509 1.97 -30.14 -23.74
CA ARG A 509 0.98 -30.63 -24.69
C ARG A 509 1.32 -30.30 -26.15
N SER A 510 1.83 -29.10 -26.41
CA SER A 510 2.29 -28.70 -27.74
C SER A 510 3.52 -29.49 -28.22
N VAL A 511 4.44 -29.84 -27.33
CA VAL A 511 5.61 -30.68 -27.66
C VAL A 511 5.21 -32.11 -28.02
N VAL A 512 4.16 -32.64 -27.39
CA VAL A 512 3.62 -33.97 -27.69
C VAL A 512 2.89 -33.98 -29.05
N MET A 513 2.16 -32.91 -29.39
CA MET A 513 1.51 -32.81 -30.70
C MET A 513 2.52 -32.74 -31.86
N ASP A 514 3.59 -31.94 -31.74
CA ASP A 514 4.63 -31.87 -32.78
C ASP A 514 5.41 -33.19 -32.94
N SER A 515 5.61 -33.95 -31.86
CA SER A 515 6.29 -35.25 -31.93
C SER A 515 5.40 -36.40 -32.46
N GLY A 516 4.07 -36.29 -32.30
CA GLY A 516 3.10 -37.23 -32.90
C GLY A 516 2.98 -37.08 -34.42
N ILE A 517 2.94 -35.84 -34.93
CA ILE A 517 2.87 -35.55 -36.37
C ILE A 517 4.12 -36.06 -37.11
N HIS A 518 5.29 -36.02 -36.47
CA HIS A 518 6.52 -36.59 -37.05
C HIS A 518 6.60 -38.12 -37.05
N ARG A 519 5.76 -38.82 -36.26
CA ARG A 519 5.66 -40.28 -36.30
C ARG A 519 4.66 -40.79 -37.34
N GLU A 520 3.60 -40.04 -37.63
CA GLU A 520 2.60 -40.42 -38.65
C GLU A 520 3.03 -40.09 -40.09
N GLY A 521 4.05 -39.24 -40.29
CA GLY A 521 4.65 -38.96 -41.60
C GLY A 521 5.75 -39.94 -42.05
N ARG A 522 5.94 -41.06 -41.31
CA ARG A 522 6.85 -42.17 -41.66
C ARG A 522 6.13 -43.51 -41.49
N VAL A 523 5.02 -43.69 -42.20
CA VAL A 523 4.44 -45.01 -42.45
C VAL A 523 4.14 -45.12 -43.93
#